data_AF-A0A1F4MQB8-F1
#
_entry.id   AF-A0A1F4MQB8-F1
#
_cell.length_a   1.000
_cell.length_b   1.000
_cell.length_c   1.000
_cell.angle_alpha   90.00
_cell.angle_beta   90.00
_cell.angle_gamma   90.00
#
_symmetry.space_group_name_H-M   'P 1'
#
loop_
_entity.id
_entity.type
_entity.pdbx_description
1 polymer ?
#
loop_
_entity_poly.entity_id
_entity_poly.type
_entity_poly.pdbx_seq_one_letter_code
_entity_poly.pdbx_strand_id
1 'polypeptide(L)'
;MSELTAVRLYFPLSARAKGKHFWHRLTTPGLGHHLLRAAKLAHIQQAVMLTVTSGYLPGEKLQHDHFEGRPAKLPQCIELVDTESKLRRFLHDHKADLEGVRAVLYRCELPLQP
;
A
#
# COMPACT_ATOMS: atom_id res chain seq x y z
N MET A 1 -8.08 -23.96 -9.47
CA MET A 1 -8.05 -22.83 -8.52
C MET A 1 -6.90 -21.93 -8.92
N SER A 2 -7.11 -20.62 -9.04
CA SER A 2 -5.99 -19.71 -9.32
C SER A 2 -5.19 -19.52 -8.03
N GLU A 3 -3.88 -19.79 -8.08
CA GLU A 3 -2.94 -19.47 -7.01
C GLU A 3 -3.08 -17.99 -6.62
N LEU A 4 -3.45 -17.73 -5.36
CA LEU A 4 -3.56 -16.39 -4.84
C LEU A 4 -2.20 -15.90 -4.35
N THR A 5 -1.99 -14.60 -4.46
CA THR A 5 -0.82 -13.90 -3.96
C THR A 5 -1.30 -12.68 -3.20
N ALA A 6 -0.62 -12.36 -2.12
CA ALA A 6 -0.78 -11.09 -1.43
C ALA A 6 0.44 -10.21 -1.72
N VAL A 7 0.23 -8.92 -1.94
CA VAL A 7 1.30 -7.92 -1.87
C VAL A 7 1.00 -6.95 -0.73
N ARG A 8 2.00 -6.71 0.11
CA ARG A 8 1.98 -5.65 1.12
C ARG A 8 2.88 -4.50 0.70
N LEU A 9 2.34 -3.29 0.76
CA LEU A 9 3.01 -2.04 0.41
C LEU A 9 3.19 -1.21 1.67
N TYR A 10 4.43 -1.00 2.10
CA TYR A 10 4.78 -0.23 3.28
C TYR A 10 5.37 1.13 2.91
N PHE A 11 4.85 2.20 3.50
CA PHE A 11 5.25 3.59 3.23
C PHE A 11 4.87 4.51 4.40
N PRO A 12 5.49 5.69 4.58
CA PRO A 12 5.12 6.61 5.66
C PRO A 12 3.74 7.26 5.41
N LEU A 13 3.01 7.61 6.46
CA LEU A 13 1.73 8.33 6.39
C LEU A 13 1.79 9.65 5.59
N SER A 14 2.96 10.29 5.56
CA SER A 14 3.22 11.49 4.77
C SER A 14 3.35 11.23 3.26
N ALA A 15 3.39 9.98 2.81
CA ALA A 15 3.51 9.66 1.40
C ALA A 15 2.30 10.18 0.60
N ARG A 16 2.56 10.68 -0.60
CA ARG A 16 1.56 11.24 -1.51
C ARG A 16 1.71 10.58 -2.87
N ALA A 17 0.61 10.42 -3.59
CA ALA A 17 0.64 9.97 -4.99
C ALA A 17 1.44 10.96 -5.84
N LYS A 18 2.14 10.51 -6.88
CA LYS A 18 2.78 11.42 -7.82
C LYS A 18 1.74 11.81 -8.88
N GLY A 19 1.30 13.06 -8.86
CA GLY A 19 0.43 13.59 -9.91
C GLY A 19 1.15 13.57 -11.27
N LYS A 20 0.42 13.32 -12.36
CA LYS A 20 0.96 13.41 -13.74
C LYS A 20 1.37 14.84 -14.13
N HIS A 21 0.87 15.84 -13.41
CA HIS A 21 1.20 17.25 -13.62
C HIS A 21 1.62 17.88 -12.29
N PHE A 22 2.75 18.59 -12.34
CA PHE A 22 3.52 19.17 -11.23
C PHE A 22 2.82 20.31 -10.46
N TRP A 23 1.54 20.57 -10.71
CA TRP A 23 0.78 21.61 -10.02
C TRP A 23 -0.32 20.97 -9.17
N HIS A 24 -0.51 21.53 -7.97
CA HIS A 24 -1.36 21.06 -6.87
C HIS A 24 -0.74 20.08 -5.86
N ARG A 25 0.49 20.36 -5.40
CA ARG A 25 1.11 19.74 -4.21
C ARG A 25 0.27 19.87 -2.92
N LEU A 26 -0.77 20.72 -2.89
CA LEU A 26 -1.66 20.95 -1.75
C LEU A 26 -2.94 20.08 -1.77
N THR A 27 -3.30 19.43 -2.88
CA THR A 27 -4.53 18.61 -2.99
C THR A 27 -4.27 17.14 -3.33
N THR A 28 -3.00 16.75 -3.49
CA THR A 28 -2.64 15.39 -3.82
C THR A 28 -3.11 14.41 -2.73
N PRO A 29 -3.90 13.39 -3.07
CA PRO A 29 -4.39 12.43 -2.09
C PRO A 29 -3.23 11.70 -1.40
N GLY A 30 -3.44 11.32 -0.14
CA GLY A 30 -2.56 10.39 0.56
C GLY A 30 -2.34 9.14 -0.28
N LEU A 31 -1.09 8.69 -0.38
CA LEU A 31 -0.71 7.56 -1.25
C LEU A 31 -1.59 6.34 -1.01
N GLY A 32 -1.93 6.07 0.27
CA GLY A 32 -2.77 4.94 0.61
C GLY A 32 -4.17 5.00 -0.02
N HIS A 33 -4.88 6.12 0.13
CA HIS A 33 -6.21 6.28 -0.47
C HIS A 33 -6.18 6.23 -1.99
N HIS A 34 -5.14 6.81 -2.60
CA HIS A 34 -4.92 6.73 -4.05
C HIS A 34 -4.78 5.29 -4.52
N LEU A 35 -3.91 4.50 -3.88
CA LEU A 35 -3.68 3.10 -4.23
C LEU A 35 -4.91 2.23 -4.01
N LEU A 36 -5.69 2.44 -2.94
CA LEU A 36 -6.95 1.72 -2.73
C LEU A 36 -7.97 2.02 -3.84
N ARG A 37 -8.09 3.29 -4.25
CA ARG A 37 -8.97 3.68 -5.36
C ARG A 37 -8.52 3.06 -6.67
N ALA A 38 -7.21 3.07 -6.94
CA ALA A 38 -6.62 2.44 -8.11
C ALA A 38 -6.87 0.93 -8.14
N ALA A 39 -6.68 0.24 -7.00
CA ALA A 39 -6.93 -1.20 -6.89
C ALA A 39 -8.39 -1.56 -7.16
N LYS A 40 -9.33 -0.75 -6.66
CA LYS A 40 -10.77 -0.91 -6.96
C LYS A 40 -11.06 -0.76 -8.45
N LEU A 41 -10.47 0.24 -9.12
CA LEU A 41 -10.63 0.46 -10.56
C LEU A 41 -9.98 -0.66 -11.41
N ALA A 42 -8.90 -1.25 -10.91
CA ALA A 42 -8.23 -2.39 -11.55
C ALA A 42 -8.91 -3.73 -11.26
N HIS A 43 -10.06 -3.74 -10.56
CA HIS A 43 -10.79 -4.94 -10.16
C HIS A 43 -9.90 -5.96 -9.44
N ILE A 44 -9.02 -5.49 -8.54
CA ILE A 44 -8.29 -6.35 -7.62
C ILE A 44 -9.29 -7.04 -6.69
N GLN A 45 -9.15 -8.35 -6.49
CA GLN A 45 -10.10 -9.16 -5.71
C GLN A 45 -10.28 -8.65 -4.28
N GLN A 46 -9.19 -8.26 -3.61
CA GLN A 46 -9.23 -7.68 -2.27
C GLN A 46 -8.16 -6.60 -2.09
N ALA A 47 -8.52 -5.50 -1.43
CA ALA A 47 -7.61 -4.42 -1.06
C ALA A 47 -7.99 -3.88 0.32
N VAL A 48 -7.04 -3.84 1.25
CA VAL A 48 -7.25 -3.35 2.62
C VAL A 48 -6.12 -2.43 3.05
N MET A 49 -6.46 -1.39 3.83
CA MET A 49 -5.47 -0.58 4.54
C MET A 49 -5.38 -1.09 5.97
N LEU A 50 -4.19 -1.55 6.37
CA LEU A 50 -3.93 -2.03 7.71
C LEU A 50 -3.57 -0.84 8.60
N THR A 51 -4.33 -0.65 9.67
CA THR A 51 -4.04 0.37 10.68
C THR A 51 -2.90 -0.12 11.57
N VAL A 52 -1.90 0.72 11.78
CA VAL A 52 -0.83 0.47 12.75
C VAL A 52 -0.93 1.47 13.89
N THR A 53 -0.68 1.01 15.11
CA THR A 53 -0.59 1.85 16.31
C THR A 53 0.86 2.22 16.64
N SER A 54 1.83 1.45 16.14
CA SER A 54 3.25 1.74 16.25
C SER A 54 4.06 1.00 15.19
N GLY A 55 5.27 1.51 14.88
CA GLY A 55 6.18 0.84 13.97
C GLY A 55 7.30 1.74 13.46
N TYR A 56 8.17 1.17 12.63
CA TYR A 56 9.25 1.89 11.95
C TYR A 56 9.47 1.32 10.54
N LEU A 57 10.00 2.15 9.65
CA LEU A 57 10.50 1.75 8.35
C LEU A 57 12.04 1.76 8.37
N PRO A 58 12.73 1.13 7.40
CA PRO A 58 14.19 1.12 7.37
C PRO A 58 14.79 2.53 7.49
N GLY A 59 15.71 2.71 8.44
CA GLY A 59 16.37 3.99 8.70
C GLY A 59 15.59 4.97 9.57
N GLU A 60 14.36 4.65 9.98
CA GLU A 60 13.52 5.51 10.82
C GLU A 60 13.46 5.05 12.28
N LYS A 61 13.24 6.01 13.18
CA LYS A 61 12.96 5.72 14.60
C LYS A 61 11.56 5.14 14.76
N LEU A 62 11.35 4.36 15.82
CA LEU A 62 10.03 3.90 16.26
C LEU A 62 9.07 5.08 16.39
N GLN A 63 7.90 4.94 15.77
CA GLN A 63 6.79 5.89 15.82
C GLN A 63 5.60 5.26 16.53
N HIS A 64 4.76 6.09 17.14
CA HIS A 64 3.53 5.68 17.81
C HIS A 64 2.38 6.58 17.36
N ASP A 65 1.21 5.99 17.18
CA ASP A 65 -0.05 6.73 17.09
C ASP A 65 -0.37 7.29 18.48
N HIS A 66 -0.61 8.59 18.56
CA HIS A 66 -0.94 9.28 19.79
C HIS A 66 -2.27 10.01 19.63
N PHE A 67 -2.98 10.23 20.73
CA PHE A 67 -4.27 10.93 20.71
C PHE A 67 -4.19 12.35 20.11
N GLU A 68 -3.04 13.01 20.28
CA GLU A 68 -2.77 14.35 19.75
C GLU A 68 -2.53 14.39 18.23
N GLY A 69 -2.32 13.21 17.60
CA GLY A 69 -2.16 13.09 16.17
C GLY A 69 -1.20 11.98 15.75
N ARG A 70 -1.28 11.63 14.47
CA ARG A 70 -0.43 10.60 13.86
C ARG A 70 0.86 11.19 13.32
N PRO A 71 2.03 10.67 13.72
CA PRO A 71 3.30 11.12 13.16
C PRO A 71 3.34 10.93 11.64
N ALA A 72 3.90 11.92 10.93
CA ALA A 72 4.08 11.86 9.48
C ALA A 72 4.88 10.62 9.01
N LYS A 73 5.79 10.14 9.85
CA LYS A 73 6.63 8.97 9.60
C LYS A 73 6.04 7.65 10.09
N LEU A 74 4.85 7.67 10.74
CA LEU A 74 4.17 6.46 11.15
C LEU A 74 3.97 5.57 9.91
N PRO A 75 4.34 4.27 9.97
CA PRO A 75 4.14 3.40 8.84
C PRO A 75 2.67 3.31 8.45
N GLN A 76 2.42 3.12 7.16
CA GLN A 76 1.15 2.68 6.61
C GLN A 76 1.40 1.40 5.83
N CYS A 77 0.40 0.52 5.81
CA CYS A 77 0.42 -0.69 5.02
C CYS A 77 -0.87 -0.85 4.25
N ILE A 78 -0.76 -1.15 2.96
CA ILE A 78 -1.87 -1.67 2.15
C ILE A 78 -1.55 -3.10 1.78
N GLU A 79 -2.53 -3.98 1.93
CA GLU A 79 -2.49 -5.35 1.43
C GLU A 79 -3.46 -5.49 0.25
N LEU A 80 -2.97 -6.04 -0.86
CA LEU A 80 -3.76 -6.41 -2.02
C LEU A 80 -3.66 -7.93 -2.21
N VAL A 81 -4.78 -8.60 -2.47
CA VAL A 81 -4.81 -10.04 -2.76
C VAL A 81 -5.49 -10.26 -4.11
N ASP A 82 -4.79 -10.96 -5.01
CA ASP A 82 -5.27 -11.40 -6.32
C ASP A 82 -4.26 -12.42 -6.89
N THR A 83 -4.42 -12.81 -8.14
CA THR A 83 -3.39 -13.51 -8.92
C THR A 83 -2.08 -12.71 -9.00
N GLU A 84 -0.94 -13.41 -8.97
CA GLU A 84 0.38 -12.78 -9.06
C GLU A 84 0.54 -11.89 -10.30
N SER A 85 -0.01 -12.30 -11.44
CA SER A 85 0.05 -11.54 -12.70
C SER A 85 -0.67 -10.20 -12.61
N LYS A 86 -1.89 -10.15 -12.05
CA LYS A 86 -2.63 -8.89 -11.84
C LYS A 86 -1.91 -7.99 -10.83
N LEU A 87 -1.36 -8.55 -9.76
CA LEU A 87 -0.59 -7.76 -8.79
C LEU A 87 0.68 -7.18 -9.41
N ARG A 88 1.46 -7.97 -10.16
CA ARG A 88 2.65 -7.45 -10.86
C ARG A 88 2.30 -6.37 -11.88
N ARG A 89 1.20 -6.54 -12.61
CA ARG A 89 0.70 -5.52 -13.53
C ARG A 89 0.34 -4.23 -12.81
N PHE A 90 -0.39 -4.33 -11.69
CA PHE A 90 -0.73 -3.19 -10.85
C PHE A 90 0.52 -2.45 -10.37
N LEU A 91 1.51 -3.17 -9.83
CA LEU A 91 2.77 -2.55 -9.39
C LEU A 91 3.51 -1.84 -10.53
N HIS A 92 3.54 -2.46 -11.72
CA HIS A 92 4.17 -1.87 -12.90
C HIS A 92 3.47 -0.56 -13.32
N ASP A 93 2.14 -0.58 -13.41
CA ASP A 93 1.35 0.57 -13.86
C ASP A 93 1.40 1.75 -12.88
N HIS A 94 1.68 1.47 -11.60
CA HIS A 94 1.83 2.46 -10.53
C HIS A 94 3.27 2.71 -10.09
N LYS A 95 4.29 2.27 -10.84
CA LYS A 95 5.71 2.36 -10.44
C LYS A 95 6.17 3.75 -10.02
N ALA A 96 5.62 4.80 -10.63
CA ALA A 96 5.96 6.19 -10.29
C ALA A 96 5.45 6.60 -8.90
N ASP A 97 4.27 6.11 -8.52
CA ASP A 97 3.67 6.33 -7.19
C ASP A 97 4.39 5.51 -6.11
N LEU A 98 5.06 4.42 -6.51
CA LEU A 98 5.69 3.44 -5.61
C LEU A 98 7.16 3.74 -5.29
N GLU A 99 7.69 4.90 -5.71
CA GLU A 99 9.05 5.29 -5.33
C GLU A 99 9.17 5.44 -3.81
N GLY A 100 10.13 4.74 -3.21
CA GLY A 100 10.31 4.70 -1.74
C GLY A 100 9.31 3.80 -1.00
N VAL A 101 8.40 3.11 -1.71
CA VAL A 101 7.51 2.11 -1.12
C VAL A 101 8.22 0.77 -1.04
N ARG A 102 8.16 0.11 0.12
CA ARG A 102 8.62 -1.27 0.26
C ARG A 102 7.48 -2.22 -0.10
N ALA A 103 7.61 -2.94 -1.22
CA ALA A 103 6.67 -3.98 -1.64
C ALA A 103 7.19 -5.37 -1.23
N VAL A 104 6.32 -6.20 -0.68
CA VAL A 104 6.60 -7.60 -0.33
C VAL A 104 5.49 -8.49 -0.85
N LEU A 105 5.84 -9.52 -1.63
CA LEU A 105 4.88 -10.50 -2.15
C LEU A 105 4.93 -11.78 -1.31
N TYR A 106 3.74 -12.33 -1.03
CA TYR A 106 3.53 -13.59 -0.31
C TYR A 106 2.70 -14.51 -1.20
N ARG A 107 3.14 -15.76 -1.39
CA ARG A 107 2.28 -16.79 -1.95
C ARG A 107 1.21 -17.15 -0.91
N CYS A 108 -0.05 -17.17 -1.32
CA CYS A 108 -1.15 -17.55 -0.43
C CYS A 108 -1.48 -19.01 -0.66
N GLU A 109 -1.34 -19.82 0.37
CA GLU A 109 -1.87 -21.19 0.38
C GLU A 109 -3.38 -21.13 0.68
N LEU A 110 -4.17 -21.91 -0.05
CA LEU A 110 -5.58 -22.06 0.24
C LEU A 110 -5.75 -23.01 1.44
N PRO A 111 -6.73 -22.76 2.33
CA PRO A 111 -7.02 -23.68 3.41
C PRO A 111 -7.33 -25.07 2.84
N LEU A 112 -6.92 -26.12 3.56
CA LEU A 112 -7.35 -27.48 3.26
C LEU A 112 -8.88 -27.50 3.23
N GLN A 113 -9.44 -28.07 2.17
CA GLN A 113 -10.88 -28.27 2.09
C GLN A 113 -11.31 -29.16 3.27
N PRO A 114 -12.40 -28.81 3.98
CA PRO A 114 -12.92 -29.66 5.05
C PRO A 114 -13.33 -31.04 4.55
#